data_AF-A0A821GUD4-F1
#
_entry.id   AF-A0A821GUD4-F1
#
_cell.length_a   1.000
_cell.length_b   1.000
_cell.length_c   1.000
_cell.angle_alpha   90.00
_cell.angle_beta   90.00
_cell.angle_gamma   90.00
#
_symmetry.space_group_name_H-M   'P 1'
#
loop_
_entity.id
_entity.type
_entity.pdbx_description
1 polymer ?
#
loop_
_entity_poly.entity_id
_entity_poly.type
_entity_poly.pdbx_seq_one_letter_code
_entity_poly.pdbx_strand_id
1 'polypeptide(L)'
;MSEEALDEIYQLLSSFSGDQEDARAHLRAGSFVVARMFRVDVLATFSHSLKLFHLLMNDYVRKHAIQKQDILASLERVLPVLLQRTGDSNARLRQKAQETIIESASYPELKPLHIITHYCVLPFNKTCAPRLAISRCELIEELMRILDVKTGDNGLTVDNVSKFCAQALEHNAGEVRELAIKLLLSLYKV
;
A
#
# COMPACT_ATOMS: atom_id res chain seq x y z
N MET A 1 -0.13 -22.84 0.02
CA MET A 1 0.85 -22.42 -0.99
C MET A 1 2.14 -22.16 -0.24
N SER A 2 3.21 -22.87 -0.60
CA SER A 2 4.52 -22.77 0.04
C SER A 2 5.31 -21.56 -0.46
N GLU A 3 6.42 -21.25 0.19
CA GLU A 3 7.38 -20.23 -0.27
C GLU A 3 7.97 -20.58 -1.64
N GLU A 4 8.29 -21.87 -1.85
CA GLU A 4 8.75 -22.40 -3.14
C GLU A 4 7.76 -22.09 -4.27
N ALA A 5 6.47 -22.26 -4.04
CA ALA A 5 5.45 -21.93 -5.04
C ALA A 5 5.38 -20.43 -5.37
N LEU A 6 5.66 -19.55 -4.40
CA LEU A 6 5.76 -18.12 -4.66
C LEU A 6 6.98 -17.77 -5.49
N ASP A 7 8.11 -18.43 -5.23
CA ASP A 7 9.34 -18.25 -5.99
C ASP A 7 9.21 -18.80 -7.42
N GLU A 8 8.53 -19.93 -7.62
CA GLU A 8 8.21 -20.46 -8.95
C GLU A 8 7.35 -19.48 -9.76
N ILE A 9 6.30 -18.92 -9.15
CA ILE A 9 5.47 -17.89 -9.79
C ILE A 9 6.31 -16.65 -10.11
N TYR A 10 7.18 -16.22 -9.20
CA TYR A 10 8.08 -15.11 -9.43
C TYR A 10 8.97 -15.35 -10.65
N GLN A 11 9.60 -16.53 -10.77
CA GLN A 11 10.48 -16.87 -11.90
C GLN A 11 9.70 -16.95 -13.22
N LEU A 12 8.52 -17.57 -13.19
CA LEU A 12 7.63 -17.66 -14.35
C LEU A 12 7.27 -16.26 -14.88
N LEU A 13 6.85 -15.35 -14.00
CA LEU A 13 6.45 -14.01 -14.40
C LEU A 13 7.63 -13.11 -14.78
N SER A 14 8.78 -13.29 -14.16
CA SER A 14 10.01 -12.55 -14.50
C SER A 14 10.47 -12.84 -15.93
N SER A 15 10.40 -14.12 -16.32
CA SER A 15 10.82 -14.59 -17.65
C SER A 15 9.73 -14.51 -18.72
N PHE A 16 8.47 -14.25 -18.34
CA PHE A 16 7.34 -14.19 -19.26
C PHE A 16 7.56 -13.15 -20.38
N SER A 17 7.27 -13.54 -21.62
CA SER A 17 7.42 -12.72 -22.83
C SER A 17 6.28 -12.92 -23.84
N GLY A 18 5.13 -13.38 -23.37
CA GLY A 18 3.94 -13.58 -24.20
C GLY A 18 3.19 -12.28 -24.51
N ASP A 19 1.97 -12.42 -25.00
CA ASP A 19 1.16 -11.30 -25.45
C ASP A 19 0.56 -10.46 -24.31
N GLN A 20 -0.10 -9.37 -24.68
CA GLN A 20 -0.70 -8.43 -23.73
C GLN A 20 -1.94 -9.00 -23.02
N GLU A 21 -2.65 -9.96 -23.61
CA GLU A 21 -3.82 -10.57 -23.00
C GLU A 21 -3.40 -11.49 -21.85
N ASP A 22 -2.43 -12.36 -22.11
CA ASP A 22 -1.80 -13.22 -21.12
C ASP A 22 -1.11 -12.39 -20.04
N ALA A 23 -0.44 -11.29 -20.40
CA ALA A 23 0.18 -10.40 -19.42
C ALA A 23 -0.85 -9.82 -18.43
N ARG A 24 -2.01 -9.40 -18.93
CA ARG A 24 -3.12 -8.91 -18.08
C ARG A 24 -3.73 -10.03 -17.24
N ALA A 25 -3.87 -11.24 -17.79
CA ALA A 25 -4.33 -12.40 -17.03
C ALA A 25 -3.37 -12.74 -15.88
N HIS A 26 -2.06 -12.74 -16.15
CA HIS A 26 -1.02 -12.96 -15.16
C HIS A 26 -0.98 -11.89 -14.07
N LEU A 27 -1.10 -10.60 -14.41
CA LEU A 27 -1.16 -9.54 -13.40
C LEU A 27 -2.36 -9.74 -12.46
N ARG A 28 -3.54 -10.04 -13.03
CA ARG A 28 -4.76 -10.27 -12.24
C ARG A 28 -4.62 -11.48 -11.31
N ALA A 29 -4.15 -12.61 -11.85
CA ALA A 29 -3.95 -13.84 -11.09
C ALA A 29 -2.85 -13.68 -10.02
N GLY A 30 -1.72 -13.07 -10.37
CA GLY A 30 -0.62 -12.77 -9.46
C GLY A 30 -1.06 -11.86 -8.32
N SER A 31 -1.84 -10.82 -8.62
CA SER A 31 -2.37 -9.91 -7.60
C SER A 31 -3.37 -10.59 -6.66
N PHE A 32 -4.17 -11.55 -7.18
CA PHE A 32 -5.02 -12.39 -6.33
C PHE A 32 -4.19 -13.28 -5.41
N VAL A 33 -3.13 -13.90 -5.93
CA VAL A 33 -2.20 -14.72 -5.15
C VAL A 33 -1.53 -13.90 -4.05
N VAL A 34 -0.97 -12.73 -4.37
CA VAL A 34 -0.35 -11.81 -3.43
C VAL A 34 -1.34 -11.39 -2.33
N ALA A 35 -2.54 -10.92 -2.71
CA ALA A 35 -3.56 -10.51 -1.75
C ALA A 35 -3.97 -11.65 -0.80
N ARG A 36 -3.97 -12.89 -1.28
CA ARG A 36 -4.21 -14.07 -0.44
C ARG A 36 -3.05 -14.34 0.51
N MET A 37 -1.80 -14.26 0.03
CA MET A 37 -0.61 -14.56 0.85
C MET A 37 -0.33 -13.48 1.89
N PHE A 38 -0.70 -12.23 1.63
CA PHE A 38 -0.68 -11.17 2.64
C PHE A 38 -1.60 -11.43 3.82
N ARG A 39 -2.48 -12.44 3.80
CA ARG A 39 -3.29 -12.83 4.97
C ARG A 39 -2.67 -13.94 5.81
N VAL A 40 -1.51 -14.46 5.39
CA VAL A 40 -0.82 -15.54 6.08
C VAL A 40 0.12 -14.94 7.14
N ASP A 41 0.06 -15.46 8.36
CA ASP A 41 0.85 -14.99 9.52
C ASP A 41 2.21 -15.67 9.62
N VAL A 42 2.85 -15.90 8.47
CA VAL A 42 4.20 -16.47 8.38
C VAL A 42 5.10 -15.43 7.72
N LEU A 43 6.10 -14.93 8.46
CA LEU A 43 6.97 -13.84 8.01
C LEU A 43 7.70 -14.14 6.70
N ALA A 44 8.14 -15.37 6.51
CA ALA A 44 8.87 -15.78 5.33
C ALA A 44 7.93 -15.86 4.11
N THR A 45 6.73 -16.46 4.24
CA THR A 45 5.68 -16.40 3.20
C THR A 45 5.29 -14.95 2.87
N PHE A 46 5.11 -14.09 3.88
CA PHE A 46 4.83 -12.67 3.66
C PHE A 46 5.95 -12.00 2.86
N SER A 47 7.20 -12.22 3.24
CA SER A 47 8.36 -11.65 2.56
C SER A 47 8.45 -12.09 1.09
N HIS A 48 8.19 -13.36 0.78
CA HIS A 48 8.15 -13.84 -0.61
C HIS A 48 6.98 -13.25 -1.40
N SER A 49 5.81 -13.09 -0.77
CA SER A 49 4.69 -12.42 -1.43
C SER A 49 4.93 -10.93 -1.67
N LEU A 50 5.70 -10.24 -0.81
CA LEU A 50 6.14 -8.87 -1.07
C LEU A 50 7.08 -8.80 -2.27
N LYS A 51 8.05 -9.72 -2.39
CA LYS A 51 8.91 -9.80 -3.59
C LYS A 51 8.08 -9.94 -4.86
N LEU A 52 7.07 -10.81 -4.85
CA LEU A 52 6.15 -10.97 -5.98
C LEU A 52 5.32 -9.71 -6.24
N PHE A 53 4.85 -9.02 -5.20
CA PHE A 53 4.16 -7.74 -5.34
C PHE A 53 5.05 -6.68 -6.01
N HIS A 54 6.30 -6.54 -5.58
CA HIS A 54 7.25 -5.59 -6.16
C HIS A 54 7.53 -5.92 -7.64
N LEU A 55 7.74 -7.19 -7.98
CA LEU A 55 7.87 -7.64 -9.37
C LEU A 55 6.64 -7.23 -10.19
N LEU A 56 5.43 -7.56 -9.72
CA LEU A 56 4.19 -7.30 -10.43
C LEU A 56 3.95 -5.79 -10.64
N MET A 57 4.02 -5.01 -9.56
CA MET A 57 3.60 -3.61 -9.59
C MET A 57 4.66 -2.66 -10.14
N ASN A 58 5.93 -3.06 -10.14
CA ASN A 58 7.01 -2.22 -10.64
C ASN A 58 7.51 -2.72 -12.01
N ASP A 59 8.07 -3.91 -12.06
CA ASP A 59 8.81 -4.36 -13.23
C ASP A 59 7.90 -4.94 -14.30
N TYR A 60 6.95 -5.77 -13.91
CA TYR A 60 6.04 -6.46 -14.82
C TYR A 60 5.09 -5.50 -15.52
N VAL A 61 4.46 -4.60 -14.76
CA VAL A 61 3.58 -3.55 -15.30
C VAL A 61 4.31 -2.68 -16.32
N ARG A 62 5.56 -2.27 -16.04
CA ARG A 62 6.39 -1.50 -16.97
C ARG A 62 6.78 -2.32 -18.20
N LYS A 63 7.31 -3.54 -17.99
CA LYS A 63 7.78 -4.44 -19.06
C LYS A 63 6.70 -4.74 -20.11
N HIS A 64 5.46 -4.92 -19.66
CA HIS A 64 4.34 -5.29 -20.53
C HIS A 64 3.40 -4.12 -20.87
N ALA A 65 3.77 -2.88 -20.52
CA ALA A 65 2.97 -1.67 -20.74
C ALA A 65 1.49 -1.87 -20.36
N ILE A 66 1.27 -2.38 -19.14
CA ILE A 66 -0.08 -2.70 -18.67
C ILE A 66 -0.91 -1.42 -18.55
N GLN A 67 -2.16 -1.46 -19.01
CA GLN A 67 -3.03 -0.31 -18.98
C GLN A 67 -3.42 0.08 -17.54
N LYS A 68 -3.60 1.39 -17.31
CA LYS A 68 -3.94 1.96 -16.01
C LYS A 68 -5.11 1.27 -15.31
N GLN A 69 -6.16 0.91 -16.05
CA GLN A 69 -7.34 0.22 -15.49
C GLN A 69 -7.02 -1.15 -14.87
N ASP A 70 -6.11 -1.91 -15.49
CA ASP A 70 -5.71 -3.24 -15.00
C ASP A 70 -4.80 -3.12 -13.77
N ILE A 71 -3.95 -2.08 -13.72
CA ILE A 71 -3.14 -1.73 -12.55
C ILE A 71 -4.06 -1.36 -11.37
N LEU A 72 -5.03 -0.48 -11.59
CA LEU A 72 -6.00 -0.05 -10.58
C LEU A 72 -6.77 -1.24 -9.99
N ALA A 73 -7.39 -2.07 -10.86
CA ALA A 73 -8.13 -3.26 -10.43
C ALA A 73 -7.28 -4.29 -9.67
N SER A 74 -5.97 -4.29 -9.92
CA SER A 74 -5.01 -5.14 -9.20
C SER A 74 -4.67 -4.58 -7.82
N LEU A 75 -4.44 -3.26 -7.73
CA LEU A 75 -4.13 -2.58 -6.48
C LEU A 75 -5.33 -2.49 -5.53
N GLU A 76 -6.54 -2.28 -6.03
CA GLU A 76 -7.77 -2.29 -5.22
C GLU A 76 -7.96 -3.61 -4.45
N ARG A 77 -7.45 -4.71 -5.00
CA ARG A 77 -7.47 -6.03 -4.35
C ARG A 77 -6.39 -6.18 -3.29
N VAL A 78 -5.20 -5.63 -3.53
CA VAL A 78 -4.01 -5.87 -2.70
C VAL A 78 -3.91 -4.87 -1.56
N LEU A 79 -4.13 -3.58 -1.82
CA LEU A 79 -3.90 -2.49 -0.87
C LEU A 79 -4.68 -2.61 0.43
N PRO A 80 -5.98 -2.98 0.46
CA PRO A 80 -6.70 -3.14 1.72
C PRO A 80 -6.07 -4.20 2.63
N VAL A 81 -5.57 -5.29 2.04
CA VAL A 81 -4.95 -6.39 2.80
C VAL A 81 -3.56 -5.97 3.28
N LEU A 82 -2.77 -5.32 2.43
CA LEU A 82 -1.44 -4.85 2.80
C LEU A 82 -1.51 -3.78 3.91
N LEU A 83 -2.45 -2.84 3.80
CA LEU A 83 -2.72 -1.85 4.84
C LEU A 83 -3.10 -2.50 6.17
N GLN A 84 -3.91 -3.56 6.16
CA GLN A 84 -4.24 -4.28 7.39
C GLN A 84 -2.99 -4.86 8.07
N ARG A 85 -1.98 -5.28 7.30
CA ARG A 85 -0.71 -5.83 7.82
C ARG A 85 0.16 -4.79 8.51
N THR A 86 -0.07 -3.50 8.31
CA THR A 86 0.64 -2.47 9.05
C THR A 86 0.20 -2.37 10.51
N GLY A 87 -0.93 -2.99 10.88
CA GLY A 87 -1.42 -3.11 12.26
C GLY A 87 -1.11 -4.44 12.98
N ASP A 88 -0.32 -5.32 12.34
CA ASP A 88 0.03 -6.66 12.82
C ASP A 88 0.65 -6.64 14.24
N SER A 89 0.58 -7.73 15.01
CA SER A 89 1.28 -7.80 16.31
C SER A 89 2.79 -7.97 16.15
N ASN A 90 3.23 -8.59 15.05
CA ASN A 90 4.62 -8.78 14.71
C ASN A 90 5.22 -7.50 14.11
N ALA A 91 6.19 -6.90 14.81
CA ALA A 91 6.82 -5.65 14.40
C ALA A 91 7.49 -5.70 13.02
N ARG A 92 8.12 -6.84 12.67
CA ARG A 92 8.80 -6.99 11.38
C ARG A 92 7.82 -7.04 10.22
N LEU A 93 6.66 -7.67 10.42
CA LEU A 93 5.58 -7.70 9.43
C LEU A 93 5.01 -6.30 9.21
N ARG A 94 4.72 -5.57 10.30
CA ARG A 94 4.27 -4.18 10.23
C ARG A 94 5.23 -3.30 9.45
N GLN A 95 6.51 -3.33 9.82
CA GLN A 95 7.54 -2.50 9.22
C GLN A 95 7.64 -2.76 7.71
N LYS A 96 7.74 -4.03 7.31
CA LYS A 96 7.80 -4.39 5.89
C LYS A 96 6.56 -3.95 5.12
N ALA A 97 5.37 -4.08 5.71
CA ALA A 97 4.14 -3.61 5.08
C ALA A 97 4.13 -2.09 4.88
N GLN A 98 4.57 -1.32 5.89
CA GLN A 98 4.68 0.14 5.79
C GLN A 98 5.68 0.55 4.70
N GLU A 99 6.89 -0.02 4.73
CA GLU A 99 7.96 0.24 3.76
C GLU A 99 7.49 -0.04 2.32
N THR A 100 6.84 -1.18 2.07
CA THR A 100 6.31 -1.51 0.74
C THR A 100 5.24 -0.52 0.27
N ILE A 101 4.35 -0.04 1.15
CA ILE A 101 3.34 0.98 0.79
C ILE A 101 4.01 2.30 0.42
N ILE A 102 4.96 2.77 1.23
CA ILE A 102 5.69 4.02 1.00
C ILE A 102 6.49 3.95 -0.30
N GLU A 103 7.22 2.85 -0.51
CA GLU A 103 8.04 2.65 -1.71
C GLU A 103 7.17 2.60 -2.98
N SER A 104 6.08 1.83 -2.96
CA SER A 104 5.21 1.65 -4.13
C SER A 104 4.47 2.94 -4.54
N ALA A 105 4.25 3.87 -3.61
CA ALA A 105 3.69 5.19 -3.92
C ALA A 105 4.57 6.01 -4.88
N SER A 106 5.86 5.69 -4.95
CA SER A 106 6.84 6.36 -5.81
C SER A 106 7.08 5.65 -7.15
N TYR A 107 6.44 4.50 -7.41
CA TYR A 107 6.63 3.79 -8.68
C TYR A 107 6.08 4.60 -9.87
N PRO A 108 6.83 4.71 -10.99
CA PRO A 108 6.45 5.59 -12.10
C PRO A 108 5.04 5.35 -12.65
N GLU A 109 4.61 4.08 -12.72
CA GLU A 109 3.31 3.69 -13.25
C GLU A 109 2.17 3.85 -12.22
N LEU A 110 2.49 3.91 -10.93
CA LEU A 110 1.52 3.96 -9.83
C LEU A 110 1.32 5.38 -9.29
N LYS A 111 2.40 6.17 -9.20
CA LYS A 111 2.39 7.55 -8.72
C LYS A 111 1.28 8.41 -9.35
N PRO A 112 1.10 8.43 -10.70
CA PRO A 112 0.05 9.24 -11.33
C PRO A 112 -1.37 8.68 -11.15
N LEU A 113 -1.52 7.47 -10.60
CA LEU A 113 -2.83 6.87 -10.33
C LEU A 113 -3.40 7.31 -8.98
N HIS A 114 -2.56 7.82 -8.07
CA HIS A 114 -2.93 8.29 -6.72
C HIS A 114 -3.68 7.26 -5.86
N ILE A 115 -3.71 5.99 -6.28
CA ILE A 115 -4.51 4.96 -5.62
C ILE A 115 -3.95 4.62 -4.24
N ILE A 116 -2.63 4.59 -4.07
CA ILE A 116 -2.00 4.32 -2.77
C ILE A 116 -2.31 5.43 -1.78
N THR A 117 -2.10 6.69 -2.18
CA THR A 117 -2.39 7.85 -1.33
C THR A 117 -3.89 7.93 -1.00
N HIS A 118 -4.76 7.64 -1.96
CA HIS A 118 -6.21 7.52 -1.74
C HIS A 118 -6.55 6.50 -0.64
N TYR A 119 -6.00 5.28 -0.71
CA TYR A 119 -6.24 4.26 0.31
C TYR A 119 -5.68 4.64 1.69
N CYS A 120 -4.52 5.30 1.74
CA CYS A 120 -3.92 5.75 3.00
C CYS A 120 -4.80 6.75 3.76
N VAL A 121 -5.49 7.65 3.06
CA VAL A 121 -6.35 8.70 3.68
C VAL A 121 -7.80 8.29 3.91
N LEU A 122 -8.21 7.05 3.61
CA LEU A 122 -9.58 6.60 3.88
C LEU A 122 -9.91 6.74 5.39
N PRO A 123 -11.12 7.17 5.77
CA PRO A 123 -11.48 7.24 7.19
C PRO A 123 -11.44 5.85 7.85
N PHE A 124 -11.27 5.81 9.18
CA PHE A 124 -11.41 4.60 9.98
C PHE A 124 -12.31 4.84 11.18
N ASN A 125 -12.89 3.77 11.72
CA ASN A 125 -13.76 3.84 12.90
C ASN A 125 -12.95 4.21 14.15
N LYS A 126 -13.51 4.99 15.08
CA LYS A 126 -12.93 5.28 16.40
C LYS A 126 -12.59 4.05 17.26
N THR A 127 -13.15 2.88 16.93
CA THR A 127 -12.85 1.58 17.55
C THR A 127 -11.83 0.74 16.78
N CYS A 128 -11.19 1.31 15.75
CA CYS A 128 -10.09 0.67 15.04
C CYS A 128 -8.99 0.21 16.02
N ALA A 129 -8.28 -0.86 15.69
CA ALA A 129 -7.16 -1.29 16.51
C ALA A 129 -6.13 -0.13 16.61
N PRO A 130 -5.72 0.30 17.81
CA PRO A 130 -4.84 1.46 17.97
C PRO A 130 -3.55 1.36 17.14
N ARG A 131 -2.94 0.16 17.08
CA ARG A 131 -1.75 -0.11 16.24
C ARG A 131 -1.97 0.19 14.76
N LEU A 132 -3.11 -0.22 14.21
CA LEU A 132 -3.44 0.04 12.82
C LEU A 132 -3.67 1.54 12.61
N ALA A 133 -4.43 2.19 13.49
CA ALA A 133 -4.69 3.63 13.40
C ALA A 133 -3.40 4.47 13.47
N ILE A 134 -2.51 4.15 14.42
CA ILE A 134 -1.16 4.75 14.54
C ILE A 134 -0.40 4.60 13.22
N SER A 135 -0.30 3.37 12.70
CA SER A 135 0.40 3.11 11.45
C SER A 135 -0.16 3.88 10.26
N ARG A 136 -1.47 4.12 10.22
CA ARG A 136 -2.08 4.91 9.14
C ARG A 136 -1.70 6.38 9.22
N CYS A 137 -1.61 6.94 10.43
CA CYS A 137 -1.10 8.30 10.63
C CYS A 137 0.37 8.41 10.20
N GLU A 138 1.22 7.46 10.60
CA GLU A 138 2.65 7.41 10.23
C GLU A 138 2.84 7.30 8.71
N LEU A 139 2.04 6.47 8.03
CA LEU A 139 2.08 6.35 6.58
C LEU A 139 1.78 7.68 5.88
N ILE A 140 0.77 8.42 6.34
CA ILE A 140 0.43 9.71 5.73
C ILE A 140 1.54 10.71 5.99
N GLU A 141 2.07 10.78 7.21
CA GLU A 141 3.20 11.68 7.54
C GLU A 141 4.40 11.45 6.61
N GLU A 142 4.77 10.18 6.41
CA GLU A 142 5.89 9.83 5.55
C GLU A 142 5.60 10.08 4.06
N LEU A 143 4.40 9.73 3.58
CA LEU A 143 3.99 10.03 2.21
C LEU A 143 3.97 11.54 1.94
N MET A 144 3.54 12.36 2.91
CA MET A 144 3.59 13.82 2.80
C MET A 144 5.03 14.33 2.66
N ARG A 145 5.98 13.71 3.38
CA ARG A 145 7.40 14.04 3.32
C ARG A 145 8.01 13.72 1.95
N ILE A 146 7.66 12.57 1.37
CA ILE A 146 8.28 12.09 0.12
C ILE A 146 7.59 12.56 -1.16
N LEU A 147 6.30 12.90 -1.12
CA LEU A 147 5.53 13.21 -2.34
C LEU A 147 5.36 14.71 -2.66
N ASP A 148 5.86 15.63 -1.84
CA ASP A 148 5.67 17.09 -1.96
C ASP A 148 4.19 17.53 -2.13
N VAL A 149 3.49 17.58 -0.99
CA VAL A 149 2.06 17.93 -0.87
C VAL A 149 1.72 19.32 -1.45
N LYS A 150 2.69 20.23 -1.58
CA LYS A 150 2.45 21.62 -2.03
C LYS A 150 1.91 21.69 -3.46
N THR A 151 2.27 20.72 -4.29
CA THR A 151 1.90 20.71 -5.71
C THR A 151 0.50 20.13 -5.95
N GLY A 152 -0.07 19.39 -4.99
CA GLY A 152 -1.37 18.71 -5.11
C GLY A 152 -1.41 17.55 -6.12
N ASP A 153 -0.32 17.33 -6.86
CA ASP A 153 -0.23 16.42 -8.02
C ASP A 153 0.12 14.97 -7.61
N ASN A 154 -0.06 14.63 -6.34
CA ASN A 154 0.32 13.35 -5.74
C ASN A 154 -0.85 12.62 -5.03
N GLY A 155 -2.06 13.19 -5.10
CA GLY A 155 -3.26 12.65 -4.47
C GLY A 155 -3.40 12.93 -2.97
N LEU A 156 -2.39 13.52 -2.32
CA LEU A 156 -2.51 14.06 -0.97
C LEU A 156 -2.84 15.54 -1.05
N THR A 157 -3.97 15.92 -0.47
CA THR A 157 -4.44 17.31 -0.47
C THR A 157 -4.68 17.76 0.97
N VAL A 158 -4.63 19.07 1.21
CA VAL A 158 -4.96 19.61 2.53
C VAL A 158 -6.35 19.17 2.98
N ASP A 159 -7.32 19.10 2.06
CA ASP A 159 -8.69 18.67 2.35
C ASP A 159 -8.78 17.21 2.80
N ASN A 160 -8.22 16.27 2.02
CA ASN A 160 -8.36 14.84 2.35
C ASN A 160 -7.58 14.43 3.60
N VAL A 161 -6.38 15.00 3.81
CA VAL A 161 -5.59 14.76 5.03
C VAL A 161 -6.28 15.40 6.24
N SER A 162 -6.82 16.61 6.12
CA SER A 162 -7.56 17.25 7.23
C SER A 162 -8.78 16.44 7.63
N LYS A 163 -9.56 15.92 6.67
CA LYS A 163 -10.72 15.05 6.93
C LYS A 163 -10.31 13.76 7.61
N PHE A 164 -9.22 13.13 7.17
CA PHE A 164 -8.67 11.95 7.84
C PHE A 164 -8.29 12.27 9.30
N CYS A 165 -7.56 13.35 9.53
CA CYS A 165 -7.14 13.77 10.87
C CYS A 165 -8.33 14.08 11.78
N ALA A 166 -9.36 14.75 11.27
CA ALA A 166 -10.58 15.03 12.03
C ALA A 166 -11.22 13.73 12.55
N GLN A 167 -11.28 12.68 11.72
CA GLN A 167 -11.77 11.38 12.15
C GLN A 167 -10.84 10.69 13.16
N ALA A 168 -9.52 10.81 12.99
CA ALA A 168 -8.52 10.24 13.89
C ALA A 168 -8.53 10.91 15.28
N LEU A 169 -8.88 12.19 15.37
CA LEU A 169 -9.06 12.92 16.63
C LEU A 169 -10.22 12.38 17.48
N GLU A 170 -11.19 11.69 16.87
CA GLU A 170 -12.30 11.06 17.58
C GLU A 170 -11.99 9.64 18.09
N HIS A 171 -10.79 9.14 17.85
CA HIS A 171 -10.41 7.76 18.19
C HIS A 171 -10.38 7.52 19.71
N ASN A 172 -10.71 6.30 20.15
CA ASN A 172 -10.78 5.96 21.58
C ASN A 172 -9.41 6.02 22.29
N ALA A 173 -8.34 5.61 21.61
CA ALA A 173 -6.97 5.65 22.14
C ALA A 173 -6.36 7.05 22.07
N GLY A 174 -5.78 7.52 23.19
CA GLY A 174 -5.16 8.84 23.30
C GLY A 174 -3.99 9.06 22.34
N GLU A 175 -3.11 8.05 22.22
CA GLU A 175 -1.93 8.10 21.35
C GLU A 175 -2.28 8.36 19.87
N VAL A 176 -3.40 7.80 19.39
CA VAL A 176 -3.89 8.06 18.02
C VAL A 176 -4.30 9.51 17.85
N ARG A 177 -5.00 10.08 18.84
CA ARG A 177 -5.41 11.49 18.82
C ARG A 177 -4.19 12.41 18.84
N GLU A 178 -3.20 12.11 19.66
CA GLU A 178 -1.95 12.88 19.72
C GLU A 178 -1.20 12.88 18.39
N LEU A 179 -1.11 11.73 17.72
CA LEU A 179 -0.51 11.65 16.38
C LEU A 179 -1.33 12.41 15.33
N ALA A 180 -2.67 12.37 15.41
CA ALA A 180 -3.53 13.14 14.52
C ALA A 180 -3.29 14.65 14.66
N ILE A 181 -3.08 15.15 15.89
CA ILE A 181 -2.70 16.56 16.15
C ILE A 181 -1.34 16.86 15.51
N LYS A 182 -0.33 16.00 15.71
CA LYS A 182 1.00 16.19 15.11
C LYS A 182 0.91 16.24 13.58
N LEU A 183 0.14 15.34 12.97
CA LEU A 183 -0.07 15.30 11.53
C LEU A 183 -0.75 16.57 11.00
N LEU A 184 -1.76 17.09 11.69
CA LEU A 184 -2.39 18.38 11.35
C LEU A 184 -1.40 19.56 11.44
N LEU A 185 -0.56 19.57 12.47
CA LEU A 185 0.48 20.60 12.62
C LEU A 185 1.54 20.50 11.52
N SER A 186 1.89 19.28 11.10
CA SER A 186 2.76 19.05 9.94
C SER A 186 2.11 19.56 8.67
N LEU A 187 0.82 19.28 8.45
CA LEU A 187 0.05 19.77 7.31
C LEU A 187 -0.06 21.30 7.29
N TYR A 188 -0.21 21.96 8.44
CA TYR A 188 -0.24 23.42 8.54
C TYR A 188 1.08 24.09 8.14
N LYS A 189 2.21 23.38 8.25
CA LYS A 189 3.55 23.90 7.90
C LYS A 189 3.91 23.71 6.42
N VAL A 190 3.12 22.92 5.67
CA VAL A 190 3.28 22.70 4.23
C VAL A 190 2.83 23.95 3.49
#